data_AF-A0A498M5H9-F1
#
_entry.id   AF-A0A498M5H9-F1
#
_cell.length_a   1.000
_cell.length_b   1.000
_cell.length_c   1.000
_cell.angle_alpha   90.00
_cell.angle_beta   90.00
_cell.angle_gamma   90.00
#
_symmetry.space_group_name_H-M   'P 1'
#
loop_
_entity.id
_entity.type
_entity.pdbx_description
1 polymer ?
#
loop_
_entity_poly.entity_id
_entity_poly.type
_entity_poly.pdbx_seq_one_letter_code
_entity_poly.pdbx_strand_id
1 'polypeptide(L)'
;MPDYCAAYGCSNERNEKTKQQGITFHRFPSDKQRRQSWAIALRREGFEPKDRTVLCSCHFRPEDFDKTGQTVRLRQGAIPSIFKFPDHLSKPSSSRLSRTSHKATEESPQPWSNMPVMGFVGQDLFHESISDHQYALEPVKPKEKLAVYQENMEKLRRDLRNAKDRERRQKKTVSSLLEDLKKNKMLTEKLEQKLDFYSDLPVELFKHDHAFTPTQREFALTLHLHGPKAYTYLRETMKIPLPHPHTLLKLLQTVDAKPGLNTSLLDMLQRQKNKDPARYLSVTGFVININSFTMMIPELLEGQRYVCTYRFSQDHLELFFQSISIRASGRS
;
A
#
# COMPACT_ATOMS: atom_id res chain seq x y z
N MET A 1 -10.12 -52.24 24.32
CA MET A 1 -10.22 -50.77 24.42
C MET A 1 -11.51 -50.35 23.74
N PRO A 2 -12.41 -49.64 24.42
CA PRO A 2 -13.65 -49.15 23.83
C PRO A 2 -13.35 -48.12 22.73
N ASP A 3 -14.11 -48.19 21.63
CA ASP A 3 -14.02 -47.21 20.54
C ASP A 3 -14.80 -45.96 20.93
N TYR A 4 -14.10 -44.82 21.03
CA TYR A 4 -14.68 -43.50 21.31
C TYR A 4 -15.03 -42.76 20.03
N CYS A 5 -16.10 -41.95 20.07
CA CYS A 5 -16.43 -41.04 18.98
C CYS A 5 -15.34 -39.98 18.79
N ALA A 6 -14.85 -39.80 17.56
CA ALA A 6 -13.82 -38.82 17.24
C ALA A 6 -14.34 -37.36 17.20
N ALA A 7 -15.65 -37.14 17.32
CA ALA A 7 -16.27 -35.81 17.23
C ALA A 7 -15.90 -34.90 18.40
N TYR A 8 -15.76 -33.60 18.11
CA TYR A 8 -15.51 -32.59 19.12
C TYR A 8 -16.67 -32.53 20.13
N GLY A 9 -16.35 -32.61 21.43
CA GLY A 9 -17.34 -32.56 22.50
C GLY A 9 -18.26 -33.79 22.63
N CYS A 10 -17.98 -34.89 21.93
CA CYS A 10 -18.76 -36.12 22.03
C CYS A 10 -18.12 -37.09 23.03
N SER A 11 -18.89 -37.54 24.02
CA SER A 11 -18.45 -38.53 25.03
C SER A 11 -19.02 -39.94 24.78
N ASN A 12 -19.53 -40.21 23.57
CA ASN A 12 -20.12 -41.50 23.24
C ASN A 12 -19.02 -42.56 23.02
N GLU A 13 -19.14 -43.67 23.74
CA GLU A 13 -18.28 -44.85 23.66
C GLU A 13 -19.09 -46.08 23.27
N ARG A 14 -18.47 -47.03 22.56
CA ARG A 14 -19.14 -48.25 22.11
C ARG A 14 -19.43 -49.22 23.27
N ASN A 15 -20.51 -48.96 24.01
CA ASN A 15 -20.96 -49.74 25.17
C ASN A 15 -22.46 -50.13 25.06
N GLU A 16 -22.89 -51.12 25.85
CA GLU A 16 -24.28 -51.62 25.84
C GLU A 16 -25.34 -50.53 26.08
N LYS A 17 -25.02 -49.54 26.93
CA LYS A 17 -25.87 -48.35 27.17
C LYS A 17 -26.15 -47.55 25.89
N THR A 18 -25.13 -47.32 25.06
CA THR A 18 -25.29 -46.60 23.79
C THR A 18 -26.05 -47.42 22.73
N LYS A 19 -25.95 -48.76 22.80
CA LYS A 19 -26.72 -49.68 21.96
C LYS A 19 -28.20 -49.65 22.33
N GLN A 20 -28.53 -49.57 23.62
CA GLN A 20 -29.91 -49.39 24.09
C GLN A 20 -30.50 -48.03 23.67
N GLN A 21 -29.66 -47.01 23.51
CA GLN A 21 -30.02 -45.70 22.98
C GLN A 21 -30.09 -45.64 21.44
N GLY A 22 -29.86 -46.77 20.74
CA GLY A 22 -29.92 -46.84 19.28
C GLY A 22 -28.76 -46.12 18.56
N ILE A 23 -27.66 -45.83 19.26
CA ILE A 23 -26.50 -45.14 18.68
C ILE A 23 -25.62 -46.16 17.94
N THR A 24 -25.42 -45.94 16.63
CA THR A 24 -24.54 -46.75 15.79
C THR A 24 -23.21 -46.04 15.56
N PHE A 25 -22.12 -46.80 15.43
CA PHE A 25 -20.78 -46.28 15.20
C PHE A 25 -20.30 -46.62 13.79
N HIS A 26 -19.88 -45.61 13.03
CA HIS A 26 -19.45 -45.72 11.64
C HIS A 26 -17.96 -45.40 11.52
N ARG A 27 -17.22 -46.27 10.82
CA ARG A 27 -15.79 -46.07 10.54
C ARG A 27 -15.59 -45.06 9.42
N PHE A 28 -14.43 -44.44 9.39
CA PHE A 28 -14.05 -43.56 8.29
C PHE A 28 -14.03 -44.34 6.96
N PRO A 29 -14.58 -43.76 5.88
CA PRO A 29 -14.56 -44.37 4.54
C PRO A 29 -13.14 -44.68 4.06
N SER A 30 -12.99 -45.71 3.21
CA SER A 30 -11.74 -46.00 2.50
C SER A 30 -11.43 -44.96 1.42
N ASP A 31 -12.46 -44.32 0.86
CA ASP A 31 -12.33 -43.30 -0.17
C ASP A 31 -11.56 -42.08 0.37
N LYS A 32 -10.41 -41.76 -0.25
CA LYS A 32 -9.52 -40.67 0.20
C LYS A 32 -10.25 -39.32 0.27
N GLN A 33 -11.04 -38.98 -0.74
CA GLN A 33 -11.79 -37.72 -0.77
C GLN A 33 -12.83 -37.63 0.35
N ARG A 34 -13.63 -38.70 0.53
CA ARG A 34 -14.67 -38.73 1.57
C ARG A 34 -14.08 -38.75 2.98
N ARG A 35 -12.97 -39.47 3.17
CA ARG A 35 -12.18 -39.48 4.40
C ARG A 35 -11.65 -38.08 4.75
N GLN A 36 -11.16 -37.35 3.77
CA GLN A 36 -10.74 -35.95 3.93
C GLN A 36 -11.93 -35.03 4.27
N SER A 37 -13.08 -35.17 3.60
CA SER A 37 -14.27 -34.39 3.91
C SER A 37 -14.73 -34.58 5.37
N TRP A 38 -14.66 -35.82 5.89
CA TRP A 38 -14.97 -36.11 7.29
C TRP A 38 -13.93 -35.52 8.26
N ALA A 39 -12.65 -35.56 7.91
CA ALA A 39 -11.58 -34.95 8.71
C ALA A 39 -11.73 -33.42 8.79
N ILE A 40 -12.05 -32.77 7.66
CA ILE A 40 -12.33 -31.32 7.59
C ILE A 40 -13.58 -30.98 8.42
N ALA A 41 -14.62 -31.82 8.35
CA ALA A 41 -15.86 -31.59 9.09
C ALA A 41 -15.65 -31.60 10.63
N LEU A 42 -14.63 -32.31 11.12
CA LEU A 42 -14.26 -32.34 12.55
C LEU A 42 -13.56 -31.07 13.03
N ARG A 43 -13.05 -30.22 12.12
CA ARG A 43 -12.38 -28.94 12.42
C ARG A 43 -11.29 -29.04 13.49
N ARG A 44 -10.55 -30.15 13.53
CA ARG A 44 -9.36 -30.32 14.38
C ARG A 44 -8.11 -30.04 13.55
N GLU A 45 -7.28 -29.10 14.00
CA GLU A 45 -5.98 -28.82 13.38
C GLU A 45 -5.07 -30.06 13.50
N GLY A 46 -4.46 -30.47 12.39
CA GLY A 46 -3.53 -31.62 12.35
C GLY A 46 -4.15 -33.00 12.60
N PHE A 47 -5.47 -33.16 12.55
CA PHE A 47 -6.09 -34.47 12.78
C PHE A 47 -6.02 -35.38 11.54
N GLU A 48 -5.27 -36.48 11.67
CA GLU A 48 -5.24 -37.55 10.67
C GLU A 48 -6.12 -38.74 11.11
N PRO A 49 -7.15 -39.11 10.33
CA PRO A 49 -8.01 -40.24 10.65
C PRO A 49 -7.26 -41.58 10.50
N LYS A 50 -7.02 -42.27 11.62
CA LYS A 50 -6.50 -43.65 11.67
C LYS A 50 -7.61 -44.67 11.40
N ASP A 51 -7.28 -45.89 10.99
CA ASP A 51 -8.28 -46.92 10.61
C ASP A 51 -9.23 -47.37 11.74
N ARG A 52 -8.90 -47.06 13.00
CA ARG A 52 -9.76 -47.31 14.16
C ARG A 52 -10.63 -46.12 14.56
N THR A 53 -10.55 -44.97 13.89
CA THR A 53 -11.40 -43.82 14.23
C THR A 53 -12.84 -44.05 13.80
N VAL A 54 -13.78 -43.72 14.68
CA VAL A 54 -15.22 -43.89 14.45
C VAL A 54 -15.99 -42.62 14.80
N LEU A 55 -17.14 -42.43 14.15
CA LEU A 55 -18.12 -41.41 14.48
C LEU A 55 -19.47 -42.05 14.82
N CYS A 56 -20.15 -41.53 15.84
CA CYS A 56 -21.50 -41.99 16.19
C CYS A 56 -22.57 -41.40 15.26
N SER A 57 -23.72 -42.07 15.18
CA SER A 57 -24.85 -41.68 14.33
C SER A 57 -25.38 -40.27 14.58
N CYS A 58 -25.20 -39.71 15.79
CA CYS A 58 -25.64 -38.36 16.15
C CYS A 58 -25.03 -37.23 15.29
N HIS A 59 -23.95 -37.49 14.56
CA HIS A 59 -23.27 -36.49 13.71
C HIS A 59 -23.73 -36.52 12.25
N PHE A 60 -24.61 -37.46 11.90
CA PHE A 60 -25.17 -37.62 10.55
C PHE A 60 -26.66 -37.30 10.57
N ARG A 61 -27.20 -36.88 9.42
CA ARG A 61 -28.64 -36.64 9.30
C ARG A 61 -29.38 -37.97 9.21
N PRO A 62 -30.62 -38.06 9.68
CA PRO A 62 -31.42 -39.28 9.53
C PRO A 62 -31.61 -39.68 8.06
N GLU A 63 -31.55 -38.73 7.12
CA GLU A 63 -31.63 -38.95 5.66
C GLU A 63 -30.41 -39.71 5.09
N ASP A 64 -29.25 -39.57 5.74
CA ASP A 64 -27.97 -40.13 5.28
C ASP A 64 -27.84 -41.64 5.54
N PHE A 65 -28.82 -42.24 6.22
CA PHE A 65 -28.83 -43.65 6.56
C PHE A 65 -29.70 -44.46 5.60
N ASP A 66 -29.11 -45.53 5.06
CA ASP A 66 -29.83 -46.57 4.35
C ASP A 66 -30.34 -47.61 5.36
N LYS A 67 -31.66 -47.65 5.52
CA LYS A 67 -32.37 -48.61 6.41
C LYS A 67 -32.87 -49.85 5.66
N THR A 68 -32.50 -50.02 4.40
CA THR A 68 -33.04 -51.05 3.50
C THR A 68 -32.49 -52.48 3.76
N GLY A 69 -31.77 -52.72 4.86
CA GLY A 69 -31.19 -54.04 5.17
C GLY A 69 -30.97 -54.30 6.67
N GLN A 70 -30.41 -55.46 7.02
CA GLN A 70 -30.17 -55.90 8.42
C GLN A 70 -29.20 -55.01 9.22
N THR A 71 -28.37 -54.21 8.56
CA THR A 71 -27.40 -53.31 9.22
C THR A 71 -27.53 -51.91 8.66
N VAL A 72 -27.61 -50.91 9.55
CA VAL A 72 -27.67 -49.48 9.20
C VAL A 72 -26.34 -49.07 8.54
N ARG A 73 -26.40 -48.65 7.27
CA ARG A 73 -25.23 -48.17 6.50
C ARG A 73 -25.42 -46.69 6.14
N LEU A 74 -24.31 -45.98 5.95
CA LEU A 74 -24.32 -44.60 5.47
C LEU A 74 -24.34 -44.58 3.94
N ARG A 75 -25.22 -43.76 3.35
CA ARG A 75 -25.32 -43.55 1.90
C ARG A 75 -23.97 -43.14 1.30
N GLN A 76 -23.79 -43.43 0.02
CA GLN A 76 -22.64 -42.94 -0.76
C GLN A 76 -22.77 -41.42 -0.90
N GLY A 77 -21.88 -40.66 -0.26
CA GLY A 77 -21.92 -39.19 -0.20
C GLY A 77 -22.30 -38.59 1.16
N ALA A 78 -22.71 -39.40 2.16
CA ALA A 78 -22.98 -38.89 3.50
C ALA A 78 -21.71 -38.33 4.16
N ILE A 79 -21.78 -37.06 4.61
CA ILE A 79 -20.75 -36.31 5.32
C ILE A 79 -21.33 -35.87 6.66
N PRO A 80 -20.62 -36.03 7.79
CA PRO A 80 -21.15 -35.60 9.08
C PRO A 80 -21.34 -34.08 9.07
N SER A 81 -22.57 -33.63 9.30
CA SER A 81 -22.93 -32.21 9.25
C SER A 81 -23.36 -31.64 10.59
N ILE A 82 -23.63 -32.50 11.58
CA ILE A 82 -24.21 -32.12 12.87
C ILE A 82 -23.11 -32.11 13.93
N PHE A 83 -22.59 -30.93 14.23
CA PHE A 83 -21.60 -30.72 15.29
C PHE A 83 -21.97 -29.50 16.14
N LYS A 84 -21.85 -29.64 17.46
CA LYS A 84 -22.00 -28.54 18.41
C LYS A 84 -20.61 -27.98 18.71
N PHE A 85 -20.18 -27.01 17.91
CA PHE A 85 -18.92 -26.30 18.15
C PHE A 85 -19.14 -25.12 19.13
N PRO A 86 -18.15 -24.76 19.97
CA PRO A 86 -18.17 -23.54 20.77
C PRO A 86 -18.37 -22.29 19.91
N ASP A 87 -18.95 -21.23 20.48
CA ASP A 87 -19.31 -20.01 19.74
C ASP A 87 -18.13 -19.36 18.98
N HIS A 88 -16.91 -19.47 19.50
CA HIS A 88 -15.69 -18.96 18.86
C HIS A 88 -15.25 -19.75 17.60
N LEU A 89 -15.80 -20.95 17.37
CA LEU A 89 -15.58 -21.77 16.16
C LEU A 89 -16.82 -21.84 15.27
N SER A 90 -17.91 -21.18 15.66
CA SER A 90 -19.10 -21.04 14.83
C SER A 90 -18.80 -20.04 13.71
N LYS A 91 -19.00 -20.44 12.45
CA LYS A 91 -19.04 -19.45 11.36
C LYS A 91 -20.37 -18.72 11.51
N PRO A 92 -20.41 -17.37 11.52
CA PRO A 92 -21.68 -16.67 11.44
C PRO A 92 -22.41 -17.18 10.21
N SER A 93 -23.67 -17.59 10.39
CA SER A 93 -24.52 -18.08 9.32
C SER A 93 -24.43 -17.12 8.14
N SER A 94 -24.17 -17.64 6.95
CA SER A 94 -24.06 -16.92 5.68
C SER A 94 -25.12 -15.82 5.51
N SER A 95 -24.85 -14.62 6.04
CA SER A 95 -25.54 -13.41 5.67
C SER A 95 -24.68 -12.73 4.61
N ARG A 96 -24.90 -13.15 3.36
CA ARG A 96 -24.73 -12.35 2.15
C ARG A 96 -23.41 -11.55 2.11
N LEU A 97 -22.29 -12.22 1.85
CA LEU A 97 -21.06 -11.53 1.47
C LEU A 97 -21.35 -10.69 0.22
N SER A 98 -21.03 -9.39 0.28
CA SER A 98 -21.19 -8.50 -0.87
C SER A 98 -20.24 -8.92 -1.99
N ARG A 99 -20.64 -8.77 -3.26
CA ARG A 99 -19.80 -9.01 -4.44
C ARG A 99 -18.39 -8.38 -4.34
N THR A 100 -18.28 -7.26 -3.63
CA THR A 100 -17.02 -6.57 -3.32
C THR A 100 -16.09 -7.34 -2.40
N SER A 101 -16.60 -8.14 -1.46
CA SER A 101 -15.78 -8.96 -0.56
C SER A 101 -15.13 -10.15 -1.28
N HIS A 102 -15.82 -10.74 -2.26
CA HIS A 102 -15.28 -11.82 -3.09
C HIS A 102 -14.20 -11.32 -4.06
N LYS A 103 -14.34 -10.10 -4.59
CA LYS A 103 -13.35 -9.48 -5.49
C LYS A 103 -12.03 -9.17 -4.78
N ALA A 104 -12.08 -8.75 -3.51
CA ALA A 104 -10.88 -8.48 -2.71
C ALA A 104 -10.04 -9.72 -2.39
N THR A 105 -10.65 -10.91 -2.38
CA THR A 105 -9.92 -12.19 -2.20
C THR A 105 -9.34 -12.75 -3.50
N GLU A 106 -9.84 -12.34 -4.67
CA GLU A 106 -9.35 -12.78 -5.98
C GLU A 106 -8.19 -11.92 -6.51
N GLU A 107 -8.08 -10.65 -6.09
CA GLU A 107 -7.04 -9.70 -6.53
C GLU A 107 -5.72 -9.79 -5.73
N SER A 108 -5.27 -11.00 -5.35
CA SER A 108 -3.87 -11.19 -4.93
C SER A 108 -3.03 -11.57 -6.15
N PRO A 109 -2.15 -10.69 -6.67
CA PRO A 109 -1.29 -11.06 -7.79
C PRO A 109 -0.34 -12.16 -7.33
N GLN A 110 -0.38 -13.31 -8.00
CA GLN A 110 0.62 -14.34 -7.79
C GLN A 110 2.03 -13.76 -8.02
N PRO A 111 3.04 -14.20 -7.24
CA PRO A 111 4.43 -13.83 -7.49
C PRO A 111 4.80 -14.15 -8.94
N TRP A 112 5.50 -13.22 -9.57
CA TRP A 112 6.01 -13.29 -10.94
C TRP A 112 7.12 -14.34 -10.99
N SER A 113 6.73 -15.62 -10.95
CA SER A 113 7.65 -16.75 -10.88
C SER A 113 7.72 -17.58 -12.16
N ASN A 114 6.91 -17.29 -13.17
CA ASN A 114 6.91 -18.06 -14.42
C ASN A 114 7.09 -17.15 -15.65
N MET A 115 8.26 -16.52 -15.77
CA MET A 115 8.84 -16.30 -17.09
C MET A 115 9.65 -17.56 -17.44
N PRO A 116 9.52 -18.16 -18.63
CA PRO A 116 10.42 -19.22 -19.04
C PRO A 116 11.81 -18.61 -19.24
N VAL A 117 12.73 -18.92 -18.34
CA VAL A 117 14.16 -18.70 -18.55
C VAL A 117 14.56 -19.63 -19.69
N MET A 118 14.90 -19.07 -20.85
CA MET A 118 15.60 -19.84 -21.90
C MET A 118 16.95 -20.30 -21.33
N GLY A 119 17.01 -21.56 -20.93
CA GLY A 119 18.25 -22.27 -20.68
C GLY A 119 18.82 -22.74 -22.00
N PHE A 120 19.97 -22.19 -22.38
CA PHE A 120 20.84 -22.73 -23.42
C PHE A 120 21.33 -24.13 -23.03
N VAL A 121 20.86 -25.17 -23.74
CA VAL A 121 21.61 -26.41 -23.98
C VAL A 121 21.22 -26.91 -25.38
N GLY A 122 22.23 -27.26 -26.18
CA GLY A 122 22.19 -27.35 -27.64
C GLY A 122 21.53 -28.60 -28.25
N GLN A 123 21.52 -28.58 -29.59
CA GLN A 123 21.14 -29.60 -30.58
C GLN A 123 19.63 -29.93 -30.62
N ASP A 124 18.89 -29.91 -31.74
CA ASP A 124 19.23 -30.04 -33.15
C ASP A 124 18.25 -29.28 -34.08
N LEU A 125 18.83 -28.75 -35.16
CA LEU A 125 18.31 -28.57 -36.53
C LEU A 125 16.81 -28.83 -36.80
N PHE A 126 16.01 -27.77 -36.90
CA PHE A 126 15.01 -27.64 -37.97
C PHE A 126 15.01 -26.21 -38.50
N HIS A 127 15.53 -26.07 -39.73
CA HIS A 127 15.49 -24.88 -40.54
C HIS A 127 14.06 -24.68 -41.05
N GLU A 128 13.28 -23.85 -40.36
CA GLU A 128 12.05 -23.33 -40.93
C GLU A 128 12.29 -21.88 -41.36
N SER A 129 12.34 -21.72 -42.68
CA SER A 129 12.37 -20.47 -43.43
C SER A 129 11.52 -19.38 -42.75
N ILE A 130 12.19 -18.37 -42.20
CA ILE A 130 11.53 -17.12 -41.81
C ILE A 130 11.18 -16.41 -43.12
N SER A 131 9.97 -16.64 -43.59
CA SER A 131 9.31 -15.78 -44.57
C SER A 131 9.04 -14.43 -43.89
N ASP A 132 10.04 -13.56 -43.92
CA ASP A 132 9.82 -12.13 -43.70
C ASP A 132 8.74 -11.69 -44.71
N HIS A 133 7.71 -11.00 -44.21
CA HIS A 133 6.55 -10.49 -44.94
C HIS A 133 5.27 -11.36 -44.99
N GLN A 134 4.80 -11.84 -43.84
CA GLN A 134 3.36 -12.08 -43.62
C GLN A 134 2.76 -10.92 -42.79
N TYR A 135 2.55 -9.76 -43.40
CA TYR A 135 1.88 -8.59 -42.79
C TYR A 135 0.35 -8.70 -42.72
N ALA A 136 -0.21 -9.91 -42.81
CA ALA A 136 -1.64 -10.13 -42.64
C ALA A 136 -1.92 -10.52 -41.18
N LEU A 137 -1.97 -9.52 -40.29
CA LEU A 137 -2.66 -9.69 -39.01
C LEU A 137 -4.14 -9.96 -39.34
N GLU A 138 -4.59 -11.19 -39.15
CA GLU A 138 -6.03 -11.48 -39.13
C GLU A 138 -6.69 -10.51 -38.11
N PRO A 139 -7.59 -9.61 -38.55
CA PRO A 139 -8.04 -8.48 -37.75
C PRO A 139 -8.95 -8.86 -36.57
N VAL A 140 -9.22 -10.15 -36.37
CA VAL A 140 -10.18 -10.65 -35.39
C VAL A 140 -9.59 -10.64 -33.97
N LYS A 141 -8.35 -11.15 -33.79
CA LYS A 141 -7.70 -11.25 -32.47
C LYS A 141 -7.37 -9.89 -31.81
N PRO A 142 -6.95 -8.83 -32.55
CA PRO A 142 -6.71 -7.51 -31.95
C PRO A 142 -8.01 -6.77 -31.61
N LYS A 143 -9.06 -6.90 -32.44
CA LYS A 143 -10.35 -6.22 -32.21
C LYS A 143 -11.08 -6.75 -30.98
N GLU A 144 -11.06 -8.05 -30.76
CA GLU A 144 -11.61 -8.68 -29.55
C GLU A 144 -10.87 -8.21 -28.29
N LYS A 145 -9.53 -8.17 -28.32
CA LYS A 145 -8.74 -7.63 -27.20
C LYS A 145 -9.06 -6.17 -26.93
N LEU A 146 -9.19 -5.33 -27.97
CA LEU A 146 -9.58 -3.93 -27.82
C LEU A 146 -10.96 -3.79 -27.19
N ALA A 147 -11.94 -4.59 -27.62
CA ALA A 147 -13.28 -4.59 -27.03
C ALA A 147 -13.26 -4.99 -25.55
N VAL A 148 -12.49 -6.02 -25.18
CA VAL A 148 -12.30 -6.44 -23.78
C VAL A 148 -11.63 -5.34 -22.96
N TYR A 149 -10.61 -4.67 -23.49
CA TYR A 149 -9.96 -3.54 -22.80
C TYR A 149 -10.91 -2.36 -22.63
N GLN A 150 -11.72 -2.05 -23.64
CA GLN A 150 -12.73 -0.98 -23.57
C GLN A 150 -13.78 -1.29 -22.50
N GLU A 151 -14.31 -2.50 -22.46
CA GLU A 151 -15.27 -2.94 -21.44
C GLU A 151 -14.65 -2.87 -20.03
N ASN A 152 -13.40 -3.32 -19.88
CA ASN A 152 -12.67 -3.24 -18.62
C ASN A 152 -12.45 -1.78 -18.18
N MET A 153 -12.12 -0.87 -19.10
CA MET A 153 -12.00 0.56 -18.80
C MET A 153 -13.34 1.15 -18.33
N GLU A 154 -14.44 0.79 -18.98
CA GLU A 154 -15.78 1.25 -18.58
C GLU A 154 -16.19 0.69 -17.21
N LYS A 155 -15.89 -0.57 -16.94
CA LYS A 155 -16.10 -1.19 -15.63
C LYS A 155 -15.30 -0.48 -14.54
N LEU A 156 -14.02 -0.20 -14.79
CA LEU A 156 -13.16 0.48 -13.83
C LEU A 156 -13.62 1.93 -13.58
N ARG A 157 -14.07 2.64 -14.62
CA ARG A 157 -14.69 3.97 -14.50
C ARG A 157 -15.96 3.94 -13.64
N ARG A 158 -16.82 2.93 -13.81
CA ARG A 158 -18.01 2.72 -12.97
C ARG A 158 -17.62 2.42 -11.52
N ASP A 159 -16.65 1.54 -11.30
CA ASP A 159 -16.15 1.19 -9.97
C ASP A 159 -15.57 2.43 -9.24
N LEU A 160 -14.82 3.28 -9.95
CA LEU A 160 -14.28 4.53 -9.42
C LEU A 160 -15.39 5.52 -9.04
N ARG A 161 -16.43 5.67 -9.87
CA ARG A 161 -17.60 6.51 -9.54
C ARG A 161 -18.29 6.00 -8.26
N ASN A 162 -18.57 4.69 -8.20
CA ASN A 162 -19.18 4.06 -7.04
C ASN A 162 -18.33 4.23 -5.78
N ALA A 163 -17.00 4.15 -5.89
CA ALA A 163 -16.08 4.40 -4.79
C ALA A 163 -16.15 5.85 -4.29
N LYS A 164 -16.10 6.83 -5.20
CA LYS A 164 -16.27 8.25 -4.87
C LYS A 164 -17.61 8.53 -4.18
N ASP A 165 -18.69 7.91 -4.65
CA ASP A 165 -20.02 8.08 -4.04
C ASP A 165 -20.13 7.42 -2.66
N ARG A 166 -19.41 6.31 -2.42
CA ARG A 166 -19.31 5.71 -1.07
C ARG A 166 -18.56 6.64 -0.12
N GLU A 167 -17.42 7.16 -0.55
CA GLU A 167 -16.63 8.11 0.24
C GLU A 167 -17.43 9.37 0.57
N ARG A 168 -18.14 9.94 -0.41
CA ARG A 168 -19.01 11.11 -0.20
C ARG A 168 -20.11 10.83 0.84
N ARG A 169 -20.73 9.64 0.80
CA ARG A 169 -21.73 9.24 1.79
C ARG A 169 -21.12 9.10 3.19
N GLN A 170 -19.98 8.43 3.30
CA GLN A 170 -19.26 8.28 4.58
C GLN A 170 -18.86 9.64 5.17
N LYS A 171 -18.33 10.56 4.35
CA LYS A 171 -18.01 11.93 4.78
C LYS A 171 -19.23 12.66 5.32
N LYS A 172 -20.38 12.56 4.64
CA LYS A 172 -21.65 13.13 5.11
C LYS A 172 -22.10 12.51 6.44
N THR A 173 -22.03 11.19 6.58
CA THR A 173 -22.38 10.49 7.83
C THR A 173 -21.47 10.90 8.98
N VAL A 174 -20.16 10.98 8.75
CA VAL A 174 -19.21 11.45 9.77
C VAL A 174 -19.50 12.91 10.15
N SER A 175 -19.77 13.77 9.18
CA SER A 175 -20.13 15.17 9.45
C SER A 175 -21.41 15.30 10.26
N SER A 176 -22.46 14.55 9.91
CA SER A 176 -23.72 14.58 10.67
C SER A 176 -23.55 14.02 12.08
N LEU A 177 -22.78 12.94 12.25
CA LEU A 177 -22.46 12.40 13.58
C LEU A 177 -21.66 13.40 14.42
N LEU A 178 -20.72 14.13 13.83
CA LEU A 178 -19.97 15.18 14.53
C LEU A 178 -20.88 16.34 14.95
N GLU A 179 -21.82 16.75 14.10
CA GLU A 179 -22.83 17.77 14.43
C GLU A 179 -23.76 17.29 15.55
N ASP A 180 -24.23 16.05 15.50
CA ASP A 180 -25.08 15.44 16.54
C ASP A 180 -24.33 15.36 17.89
N LEU A 181 -23.06 14.97 17.87
CA LEU A 181 -22.21 14.93 19.06
C LEU A 181 -21.96 16.33 19.65
N LYS A 182 -21.76 17.34 18.81
CA LYS A 182 -21.66 18.76 19.23
C LYS A 182 -22.96 19.24 19.87
N LYS A 183 -24.11 18.98 19.22
CA LYS A 183 -25.43 19.41 19.69
C LYS A 183 -25.81 18.78 21.03
N ASN A 184 -25.44 17.51 21.24
CA ASN A 184 -25.72 16.77 22.46
C ASN A 184 -24.73 17.05 23.60
N LYS A 185 -23.74 17.95 23.43
CA LYS A 185 -22.68 18.27 24.41
C LYS A 185 -21.98 17.03 24.99
N MET A 186 -21.87 15.96 24.18
CA MET A 186 -21.25 14.68 24.56
C MET A 186 -19.75 14.64 24.21
N LEU A 187 -19.21 15.72 23.62
CA LEU A 187 -17.78 15.88 23.41
C LEU A 187 -17.10 16.07 24.76
N THR A 188 -16.48 15.00 25.27
CA THR A 188 -15.61 15.09 26.43
C THR A 188 -14.48 16.07 26.12
N GLU A 189 -14.10 16.92 27.08
CA GLU A 189 -13.03 17.92 26.94
C GLU A 189 -11.71 17.32 26.40
N LYS A 190 -11.40 16.08 26.80
CA LYS A 190 -10.27 15.28 26.30
C LYS A 190 -10.35 14.92 24.81
N LEU A 191 -11.57 14.79 24.26
CA LEU A 191 -11.81 14.44 22.86
C LEU A 191 -11.78 15.69 21.98
N GLU A 192 -12.28 16.82 22.50
CA GLU A 192 -12.17 18.13 21.84
C GLU A 192 -10.71 18.55 21.72
N GLN A 193 -9.92 18.47 22.79
CA GLN A 193 -8.47 18.73 22.75
C GLN A 193 -7.71 17.84 21.76
N LYS A 194 -8.10 16.56 21.64
CA LYS A 194 -7.50 15.64 20.65
C LYS A 194 -7.92 15.97 19.22
N LEU A 195 -9.14 16.44 19.02
CA LEU A 195 -9.62 16.84 17.70
C LEU A 195 -9.01 18.18 17.26
N ASP A 196 -8.82 19.09 18.21
CA ASP A 196 -8.20 20.40 18.02
C ASP A 196 -6.70 20.28 17.71
N PHE A 197 -6.01 19.30 18.30
CA PHE A 197 -4.62 19.00 17.93
C PHE A 197 -4.41 18.71 16.43
N TYR A 198 -5.46 18.22 15.73
CA TYR A 198 -5.42 17.94 14.30
C TYR A 198 -6.15 18.99 13.45
N SER A 199 -6.74 20.04 14.06
CA SER A 199 -7.46 21.08 13.31
C SER A 199 -6.50 21.91 12.44
N ASP A 200 -5.27 22.09 12.93
CA ASP A 200 -4.18 22.77 12.21
C ASP A 200 -3.50 21.90 11.15
N LEU A 201 -3.85 20.61 11.04
CA LEU A 201 -3.23 19.74 10.03
C LEU A 201 -3.73 20.17 8.65
N PRO A 202 -2.86 20.67 7.75
CA PRO A 202 -3.29 21.14 6.44
C PRO A 202 -3.58 19.95 5.53
N VAL A 203 -4.78 19.38 5.66
CA VAL A 203 -5.26 18.20 4.89
C VAL A 203 -5.14 18.42 3.38
N GLU A 204 -5.22 19.68 2.93
CA GLU A 204 -5.00 20.11 1.55
C GLU A 204 -3.60 19.77 1.02
N LEU A 205 -2.56 19.74 1.86
CA LEU A 205 -1.21 19.37 1.44
C LEU A 205 -1.07 17.88 1.11
N PHE A 206 -1.99 17.05 1.61
CA PHE A 206 -1.95 15.59 1.46
C PHE A 206 -2.99 15.05 0.48
N LYS A 207 -3.66 15.93 -0.28
CA LYS A 207 -4.60 15.49 -1.32
C LYS A 207 -3.86 14.96 -2.54
N HIS A 208 -4.32 13.81 -3.02
CA HIS A 208 -3.90 13.25 -4.30
C HIS A 208 -4.57 14.00 -5.45
N ASP A 209 -3.95 15.09 -5.90
CA ASP A 209 -4.26 15.73 -7.17
C ASP A 209 -3.22 15.40 -8.24
N HIS A 210 -3.65 15.44 -9.51
CA HIS A 210 -2.77 15.15 -10.65
C HIS A 210 -1.65 16.19 -10.84
N ALA A 211 -1.79 17.38 -10.26
CA ALA A 211 -0.80 18.44 -10.30
C ALA A 211 -0.53 18.97 -8.88
N PHE A 212 0.74 19.01 -8.49
CA PHE A 212 1.13 19.56 -7.19
C PHE A 212 0.95 21.08 -7.18
N THR A 213 0.21 21.58 -6.17
CA THR A 213 0.04 23.02 -5.93
C THR A 213 1.37 23.68 -5.54
N PRO A 214 1.53 25.01 -5.71
CA PRO A 214 2.75 25.70 -5.29
C PRO A 214 3.05 25.49 -3.79
N THR A 215 2.02 25.48 -2.93
CA THR A 215 2.16 25.23 -1.49
C THR A 215 2.64 23.81 -1.17
N GLN A 216 2.16 22.81 -1.91
CA GLN A 216 2.65 21.43 -1.79
C GLN A 216 4.10 21.28 -2.25
N ARG A 217 4.50 22.01 -3.30
CA ARG A 217 5.89 22.02 -3.78
C ARG A 217 6.81 22.67 -2.77
N GLU A 218 6.44 23.82 -2.22
CA GLU A 218 7.20 24.50 -1.15
C GLU A 218 7.36 23.59 0.06
N PHE A 219 6.28 23.01 0.57
CA PHE A 219 6.33 22.06 1.68
C PHE A 219 7.27 20.87 1.38
N ALA A 220 7.16 20.27 0.20
CA ALA A 220 8.00 19.16 -0.19
C ALA A 220 9.49 19.54 -0.31
N LEU A 221 9.78 20.75 -0.81
CA LEU A 221 11.14 21.29 -0.87
C LEU A 221 11.70 21.57 0.53
N THR A 222 10.92 22.20 1.41
CA THR A 222 11.32 22.47 2.79
C THR A 222 11.58 21.17 3.55
N LEU A 223 10.72 20.17 3.39
CA LEU A 223 10.88 18.86 4.03
C LEU A 223 12.13 18.13 3.50
N HIS A 224 12.36 18.18 2.18
CA HIS A 224 13.56 17.61 1.58
C HIS A 224 14.84 18.31 2.06
N LEU A 225 14.80 19.63 2.24
CA LEU A 225 15.91 20.44 2.75
C LEU A 225 16.27 20.08 4.20
N HIS A 226 15.27 19.85 5.06
CA HIS A 226 15.50 19.52 6.48
C HIS A 226 15.92 18.07 6.70
N GLY A 227 15.54 17.15 5.81
CA GLY A 227 15.86 15.74 5.99
C GLY A 227 15.51 14.87 4.78
N PRO A 228 16.46 14.54 3.89
CA PRO A 228 16.19 13.70 2.73
C PRO A 228 15.80 12.26 3.13
N LYS A 229 16.32 11.75 4.26
CA LYS A 229 15.94 10.46 4.85
C LYS A 229 14.51 10.48 5.39
N ALA A 230 14.11 11.58 6.03
CA ALA A 230 12.73 11.74 6.49
C ALA A 230 11.76 11.84 5.32
N TYR A 231 12.15 12.56 4.26
CA TYR A 231 11.36 12.67 3.02
C TYR A 231 11.11 11.31 2.35
N THR A 232 12.17 10.52 2.18
CA THR A 232 12.08 9.16 1.60
C THR A 232 11.24 8.24 2.48
N TYR A 233 11.44 8.26 3.80
CA TYR A 233 10.62 7.50 4.75
C TYR A 233 9.12 7.85 4.66
N LEU A 234 8.79 9.14 4.66
CA LEU A 234 7.40 9.63 4.59
C LEU A 234 6.73 9.25 3.26
N ARG A 235 7.49 9.27 2.16
CA ARG A 235 6.99 8.89 0.84
C ARG A 235 6.84 7.38 0.68
N GLU A 236 7.83 6.60 1.11
CA GLU A 236 7.91 5.16 0.83
C GLU A 236 7.20 4.30 1.87
N THR A 237 7.35 4.65 3.15
CA THR A 237 6.80 3.88 4.28
C THR A 237 5.41 4.37 4.65
N MET A 238 5.25 5.69 4.81
CA MET A 238 3.95 6.29 5.19
C MET A 238 3.02 6.56 4.00
N LYS A 239 3.48 6.28 2.76
CA LYS A 239 2.72 6.45 1.50
C LYS A 239 2.07 7.82 1.35
N ILE A 240 2.71 8.86 1.86
CA ILE A 240 2.23 10.24 1.72
C ILE A 240 2.43 10.69 0.26
N PRO A 241 1.44 11.36 -0.38
CA PRO A 241 1.57 11.91 -1.73
C PRO A 241 2.57 13.06 -1.80
N LEU A 242 3.86 12.72 -1.84
CA LEU A 242 4.95 13.66 -2.03
C LEU A 242 5.52 13.51 -3.45
N PRO A 243 6.00 14.62 -4.06
CA PRO A 243 6.71 14.57 -5.34
C PRO A 243 7.84 13.53 -5.35
N HIS A 244 8.22 13.04 -6.52
CA HIS A 244 9.44 12.24 -6.60
C HIS A 244 10.66 13.16 -6.38
N PRO A 245 11.77 12.71 -5.76
CA PRO A 245 12.98 13.52 -5.61
C PRO A 245 13.49 14.11 -6.94
N HIS A 246 13.35 13.37 -8.04
CA HIS A 246 13.65 13.88 -9.37
C HIS A 246 12.75 15.05 -9.80
N THR A 247 11.48 15.03 -9.40
CA THR A 247 10.55 16.16 -9.61
C THR A 247 10.98 17.38 -8.79
N LEU A 248 11.46 17.18 -7.55
CA LEU A 248 12.03 18.27 -6.74
C LEU A 248 13.26 18.89 -7.39
N LEU A 249 14.15 18.06 -7.95
CA LEU A 249 15.32 18.54 -8.70
C LEU A 249 14.90 19.37 -9.91
N LYS A 250 13.90 18.94 -10.69
CA LYS A 250 13.36 19.74 -11.79
C LYS A 250 12.77 21.07 -11.31
N LEU A 251 12.11 21.10 -10.16
CA LEU A 251 11.58 22.35 -9.58
C LEU A 251 12.72 23.29 -9.15
N LEU A 252 13.80 22.77 -8.59
CA LEU A 252 14.99 23.57 -8.26
C LEU A 252 15.71 24.08 -9.51
N GLN A 253 15.71 23.31 -10.59
CA GLN A 253 16.29 23.72 -11.88
C GLN A 253 15.53 24.86 -12.56
N THR A 254 14.25 25.07 -12.23
CA THR A 254 13.47 26.20 -12.75
C THR A 254 13.76 27.52 -12.06
N VAL A 255 14.44 27.50 -10.92
CA VAL A 255 14.89 28.73 -10.26
C VAL A 255 16.06 29.29 -11.07
N ASP A 256 15.98 30.55 -11.49
CA ASP A 256 16.99 31.26 -12.27
C ASP A 256 18.38 31.19 -11.59
N ALA A 257 19.13 30.14 -11.89
CA ALA A 257 20.52 29.96 -11.50
C ALA A 257 21.42 30.33 -12.67
N LYS A 258 21.18 31.51 -13.26
CA LYS A 258 22.07 32.06 -14.28
C LYS A 258 23.46 32.29 -13.64
N PRO A 259 24.55 32.06 -14.38
CA PRO A 259 25.89 32.34 -13.87
C PRO A 259 25.99 33.81 -13.49
N GLY A 260 26.33 34.06 -12.22
CA GLY A 260 26.34 35.39 -11.62
C GLY A 260 25.71 35.39 -10.23
N LEU A 261 25.54 36.59 -9.68
CA LEU A 261 24.88 36.80 -8.40
C LEU A 261 23.36 36.76 -8.60
N ASN A 262 22.65 35.92 -7.86
CA ASN A 262 21.20 35.84 -7.92
C ASN A 262 20.58 37.11 -7.30
N THR A 263 20.17 38.05 -8.15
CA THR A 263 19.60 39.34 -7.74
C THR A 263 18.28 39.18 -7.00
N SER A 264 17.46 38.18 -7.35
CA SER A 264 16.21 37.88 -6.64
C SER A 264 16.45 37.39 -5.21
N LEU A 265 17.52 36.61 -4.99
CA LEU A 265 17.92 36.18 -3.66
C LEU A 265 18.44 37.36 -2.83
N LEU A 266 19.26 38.24 -3.42
CA LEU A 266 19.74 39.45 -2.77
C LEU A 266 18.58 40.40 -2.39
N ASP A 267 17.61 40.60 -3.29
CA ASP A 267 16.41 41.40 -3.00
C ASP A 267 15.56 40.76 -1.90
N MET A 268 15.42 39.43 -1.89
CA MET A 268 14.73 38.72 -0.81
C MET A 268 15.41 38.91 0.55
N LEU A 269 16.74 38.82 0.60
CA LEU A 269 17.52 39.07 1.82
C LEU A 269 17.36 40.52 2.29
N GLN A 270 17.31 41.47 1.37
CA GLN A 270 17.09 42.88 1.68
C GLN A 270 15.68 43.13 2.24
N ARG A 271 14.65 42.45 1.71
CA ARG A 271 13.29 42.49 2.26
C ARG A 271 13.19 41.82 3.64
N GLN A 272 13.90 40.71 3.87
CA GLN A 272 13.96 40.04 5.18
C GLN A 272 14.67 40.91 6.23
N LYS A 273 15.75 41.60 5.85
CA LYS A 273 16.40 42.62 6.70
C LYS A 273 15.43 43.70 7.14
N ASN A 274 14.61 44.23 6.23
CA ASN A 274 13.64 45.28 6.56
C ASN A 274 12.58 44.81 7.57
N LYS A 275 12.37 43.49 7.71
CA LYS A 275 11.46 42.91 8.70
C LYS A 275 12.12 42.70 10.07
N ASP A 276 13.40 42.30 10.10
CA ASP A 276 14.14 42.04 11.33
C ASP A 276 15.61 42.50 11.21
N PRO A 277 15.92 43.76 11.50
CA PRO A 277 17.27 44.28 11.29
C PRO A 277 18.31 43.66 12.22
N ALA A 278 17.94 43.28 13.45
CA ALA A 278 18.87 42.77 14.45
C ALA A 278 19.43 41.38 14.06
N ARG A 279 18.59 40.52 13.48
CA ARG A 279 18.98 39.16 13.07
C ARG A 279 19.81 39.11 11.79
N TYR A 280 19.70 40.13 10.93
CA TYR A 280 20.34 40.17 9.60
C TYR A 280 21.46 41.21 9.48
N LEU A 281 22.00 41.72 10.60
CA LEU A 281 23.10 42.69 10.60
C LEU A 281 24.37 42.16 9.89
N SER A 282 24.71 40.88 10.10
CA SER A 282 25.85 40.22 9.45
C SER A 282 25.63 40.02 7.95
N VAL A 283 24.41 39.68 7.54
CA VAL A 283 23.99 39.55 6.14
C VAL A 283 24.02 40.93 5.45
N THR A 284 23.75 42.00 6.19
CA THR A 284 23.80 43.38 5.67
C THR A 284 25.21 43.77 5.21
N GLY A 285 26.24 43.44 6.01
CA GLY A 285 27.63 43.67 5.61
C GLY A 285 28.02 42.91 4.35
N PHE A 286 27.56 41.67 4.21
CA PHE A 286 27.79 40.85 3.02
C PHE A 286 27.11 41.40 1.77
N VAL A 287 25.82 41.77 1.85
CA VAL A 287 25.07 42.35 0.72
C VAL A 287 25.66 43.69 0.28
N ILE A 288 26.06 44.55 1.22
CA ILE A 288 26.73 45.81 0.91
C ILE A 288 28.06 45.55 0.20
N ASN A 289 28.87 44.63 0.71
CA ASN A 289 30.19 44.33 0.14
C ASN A 289 30.07 43.73 -1.28
N ILE A 290 29.10 42.85 -1.50
CA ILE A 290 28.78 42.31 -2.84
C ILE A 290 28.33 43.42 -3.80
N ASN A 291 27.45 44.31 -3.36
CA ASN A 291 26.98 45.42 -4.20
C ASN A 291 28.13 46.38 -4.53
N SER A 292 28.96 46.72 -3.53
CA SER A 292 30.17 47.53 -3.73
C SER A 292 31.14 46.88 -4.71
N PHE A 293 31.40 45.56 -4.57
CA PHE A 293 32.26 44.83 -5.49
C PHE A 293 31.68 44.78 -6.92
N THR A 294 30.36 44.57 -7.04
CA THR A 294 29.67 44.57 -8.34
C THR A 294 29.74 45.92 -9.03
N MET A 295 29.72 47.02 -8.27
CA MET A 295 29.89 48.39 -8.80
C MET A 295 31.34 48.72 -9.17
N MET A 296 32.33 48.12 -8.49
CA MET A 296 33.75 48.33 -8.80
C MET A 296 34.24 47.48 -9.98
N ILE A 297 33.60 46.34 -10.27
CA ILE A 297 34.00 45.43 -11.35
C ILE A 297 34.10 46.14 -12.72
N PRO A 298 33.13 46.95 -13.18
CA PRO A 298 33.21 47.65 -14.46
C PRO A 298 34.44 48.57 -14.54
N GLU A 299 34.69 49.38 -13.52
CA GLU A 299 35.84 50.31 -13.47
C GLU A 299 37.18 49.58 -13.39
N LEU A 300 37.23 48.46 -12.63
CA LEU A 300 38.43 47.61 -12.53
C LEU A 300 38.73 46.85 -13.83
N LEU A 301 37.71 46.61 -14.66
CA LEU A 301 37.83 45.85 -15.92
C LEU A 301 37.91 46.75 -17.16
N GLU A 302 37.50 48.02 -17.10
CA GLU A 302 37.50 48.97 -18.24
C GLU A 302 38.90 49.18 -18.86
N GLY A 303 39.98 48.98 -18.08
CA GLY A 303 41.36 49.06 -18.57
C GLY A 303 42.00 47.71 -18.96
N GLN A 304 41.32 46.58 -18.76
CA GLN A 304 41.92 45.25 -18.86
C GLN A 304 41.32 44.48 -20.04
N ARG A 305 42.05 44.42 -21.16
CA ARG A 305 41.65 43.63 -22.35
C ARG A 305 41.62 42.12 -22.07
N TYR A 306 42.31 41.67 -21.02
CA TYR A 306 42.34 40.30 -20.53
C TYR A 306 42.49 40.30 -19.00
N VAL A 307 41.72 39.47 -18.28
CA VAL A 307 41.88 39.25 -16.84
C VAL A 307 42.80 38.05 -16.64
N CYS A 308 44.00 38.28 -16.15
CA CYS A 308 44.96 37.22 -15.86
C CYS A 308 44.55 36.48 -14.56
N THR A 309 43.70 35.46 -14.70
CA THR A 309 43.21 34.65 -13.56
C THR A 309 44.34 33.98 -12.77
N TYR A 310 45.50 33.73 -13.39
CA TYR A 310 46.69 33.17 -12.75
C TYR A 310 47.44 34.14 -11.82
N ARG A 311 47.14 35.45 -11.88
CA ARG A 311 47.72 36.47 -10.98
C ARG A 311 46.96 36.60 -9.66
N PHE A 312 45.76 36.07 -9.58
CA PHE A 312 45.12 35.83 -8.29
C PHE A 312 45.78 34.57 -7.75
N SER A 313 46.68 34.71 -6.77
CA SER A 313 47.31 33.54 -6.17
C SER A 313 46.20 32.60 -5.70
N GLN A 314 46.37 31.31 -5.97
CA GLN A 314 45.45 30.27 -5.53
C GLN A 314 45.10 30.42 -4.04
N ASP A 315 46.08 30.81 -3.22
CA ASP A 315 45.91 31.09 -1.79
C ASP A 315 44.91 32.20 -1.48
N HIS A 316 44.85 33.29 -2.26
CA HIS A 316 43.88 34.38 -2.04
C HIS A 316 42.47 33.98 -2.47
N LEU A 317 42.34 33.18 -3.53
CA LEU A 317 41.05 32.62 -3.93
C LEU A 317 40.57 31.56 -2.94
N GLU A 318 41.46 30.67 -2.49
CA GLU A 318 41.18 29.67 -1.46
C GLU A 318 40.87 30.33 -0.11
N LEU A 319 41.59 31.38 0.31
CA LEU A 319 41.27 32.14 1.53
C LEU A 319 39.92 32.85 1.41
N PHE A 320 39.60 33.43 0.26
CA PHE A 320 38.29 34.04 0.02
C PHE A 320 37.18 32.99 0.09
N PHE A 321 37.30 31.85 -0.59
CA PHE A 321 36.29 30.80 -0.58
C PHE A 321 36.25 29.99 0.73
N GLN A 322 37.38 29.83 1.43
CA GLN A 322 37.43 29.27 2.80
C GLN A 322 36.78 30.22 3.80
N SER A 323 36.94 31.54 3.67
CA SER A 323 36.24 32.49 4.55
C SER A 323 34.70 32.43 4.39
N ILE A 324 34.24 32.08 3.18
CA ILE A 324 32.83 31.82 2.88
C ILE A 324 32.39 30.44 3.42
N SER A 325 33.23 29.42 3.31
CA SER A 325 32.96 28.04 3.77
C SER A 325 33.01 27.88 5.30
N ILE A 326 33.95 28.54 5.98
CA ILE A 326 34.13 28.53 7.43
C ILE A 326 32.99 29.30 8.13
N ARG A 327 32.45 30.36 7.51
CA ARG A 327 31.24 31.04 8.02
C ARG A 327 29.95 30.25 7.87
N ALA A 328 29.89 29.29 6.94
CA ALA A 328 28.76 28.36 6.80
C ALA A 328 28.83 27.17 7.77
N SER A 329 29.97 26.96 8.43
CA SER A 329 30.22 25.85 9.38
C SER A 329 30.48 26.31 10.82
N GLY A 330 30.15 27.55 11.16
CA GLY A 330 30.21 28.09 12.52
C GLY A 330 29.24 27.40 13.48
N ARG A 331 29.67 26.26 14.05
CA ARG A 331 29.33 25.89 15.42
C ARG A 331 30.12 26.79 16.36
N SER A 332 29.42 27.74 16.97
CA SER A 332 29.41 28.02 18.41
C SER A 332 28.28 29.00 18.69
#